data_AF-A0AAF3J9T3-F1
#
_entry.id   AF-A0AAF3J9T3-F1
#
_cell.length_a   1.000
_cell.length_b   1.000
_cell.length_c   1.000
_cell.angle_alpha   90.00
_cell.angle_beta   90.00
_cell.angle_gamma   90.00
#
_symmetry.space_group_name_H-M   'P 1'
#
loop_
_entity.id
_entity.type
_entity.pdbx_description
1 polymer ?
#
loop_
_entity_poly.entity_id
_entity_poly.type
_entity_poly.pdbx_seq_one_letter_code
_entity_poly.pdbx_strand_id
1 'polypeptide(L)'
;MLLCQITSTTNTYLALIIVDAIFCGITGIILGFIVIKDAFRSNPSTSQRTREMQLYFSMILFLQAIILVGCVFAPLTIYAIVALRLIVHDLFAAVGGSMNLFVSFHSTCTSFIVVFATKTYRNAIIDWTKSALRLEK
;
A
#
# COMPACT_ATOMS: atom_id res chain seq x y z
N MET A 1 -31.82 24.58 5.61
CA MET A 1 -30.49 25.22 5.70
C MET A 1 -29.42 24.24 6.21
N LEU A 2 -29.65 23.54 7.33
CA LEU A 2 -28.70 22.54 7.88
C LEU A 2 -28.31 21.41 6.90
N LEU A 3 -29.28 20.83 6.19
CA LEU A 3 -29.02 19.74 5.22
C LEU A 3 -28.10 20.17 4.07
N CYS A 4 -28.17 21.45 3.67
CA CYS A 4 -27.36 22.03 2.60
C CYS A 4 -25.91 22.29 3.05
N GLN A 5 -25.71 22.65 4.33
CA GLN A 5 -24.36 22.78 4.91
C GLN A 5 -23.69 21.42 5.14
N ILE A 6 -24.45 20.40 5.53
CA ILE A 6 -23.93 19.03 5.73
C ILE A 6 -23.52 18.40 4.38
N THR A 7 -24.30 18.60 3.32
CA THR A 7 -23.93 18.13 1.97
C THR A 7 -22.74 18.90 1.39
N SER A 8 -22.67 20.21 1.58
CA SER A 8 -21.53 21.03 1.15
C SER A 8 -20.21 20.65 1.83
N THR A 9 -20.23 20.42 3.15
CA THR A 9 -19.03 20.00 3.91
C THR A 9 -18.61 18.58 3.54
N THR A 10 -19.54 17.63 3.49
CA THR A 10 -19.24 16.23 3.11
C THR A 10 -18.64 16.12 1.71
N ASN A 11 -19.19 16.86 0.73
CA ASN A 11 -18.64 16.89 -0.63
C ASN A 11 -17.22 17.49 -0.67
N THR A 12 -16.95 18.49 0.15
CA THR A 12 -15.61 19.10 0.26
C THR A 12 -14.60 18.12 0.85
N TYR A 13 -14.97 17.39 1.92
CA TYR A 13 -14.13 16.36 2.52
C TYR A 13 -13.83 15.22 1.55
N LEU A 14 -14.84 14.72 0.83
CA LEU A 14 -14.64 13.66 -0.17
C LEU A 14 -13.74 14.11 -1.33
N ALA A 15 -13.87 15.37 -1.78
CA ALA A 15 -13.00 15.93 -2.79
C ALA A 15 -11.54 16.03 -2.32
N LEU A 16 -11.30 16.44 -1.06
CA LEU A 16 -9.97 16.48 -0.47
C LEU A 16 -9.35 15.08 -0.36
N ILE A 17 -10.11 14.08 0.05
CA ILE A 17 -9.65 12.68 0.12
C ILE A 17 -9.21 12.18 -1.26
N ILE A 18 -9.96 12.51 -2.31
CA ILE A 18 -9.60 12.14 -3.69
C ILE A 18 -8.27 12.77 -4.08
N VAL A 19 -8.12 14.08 -3.86
CA VAL A 19 -6.89 14.80 -4.23
C VAL A 19 -5.69 14.24 -3.48
N ASP A 20 -5.82 14.01 -2.17
CA ASP A 20 -4.75 13.48 -1.34
C ASP A 20 -4.37 12.05 -1.72
N ALA A 21 -5.35 11.17 -1.93
CA ALA A 21 -5.12 9.79 -2.35
C ALA A 21 -4.44 9.69 -3.72
N ILE A 22 -4.87 10.51 -4.70
CA ILE A 22 -4.24 10.58 -6.02
C ILE A 22 -2.81 11.11 -5.90
N PHE A 23 -2.61 12.21 -5.17
CA PHE A 23 -1.30 12.82 -5.01
C PHE A 23 -0.31 11.88 -4.31
N CYS A 24 -0.72 11.27 -3.21
CA CYS A 24 0.08 10.28 -2.48
C CYS A 24 0.39 9.06 -3.35
N GLY A 25 -0.61 8.54 -4.07
CA GLY A 25 -0.43 7.37 -4.92
C GLY A 25 0.54 7.61 -6.08
N ILE A 26 0.41 8.73 -6.79
CA ILE A 26 1.31 9.11 -7.89
C ILE A 26 2.72 9.35 -7.35
N THR A 27 2.84 10.11 -6.25
CA THR A 27 4.14 10.41 -5.63
C THR A 27 4.86 9.14 -5.19
N GLY A 28 4.15 8.20 -4.56
CA GLY A 28 4.72 6.91 -4.15
C GLY A 28 5.25 6.09 -5.32
N ILE A 29 4.53 6.04 -6.45
CA ILE A 29 4.98 5.33 -7.65
C ILE A 29 6.20 6.01 -8.27
N ILE A 30 6.17 7.34 -8.42
CA ILE A 30 7.28 8.10 -9.01
C ILE A 30 8.54 7.95 -8.17
N LEU A 31 8.46 8.16 -6.86
CA LEU A 31 9.59 8.03 -5.95
C LEU A 31 10.14 6.59 -5.96
N GLY A 32 9.26 5.59 -5.92
CA GLY A 32 9.68 4.20 -5.99
C GLY A 32 10.40 3.85 -7.30
N PHE A 33 9.94 4.39 -8.43
CA PHE A 33 10.62 4.22 -9.72
C PHE A 33 11.99 4.90 -9.75
N ILE A 34 12.10 6.12 -9.21
CA ILE A 34 13.38 6.84 -9.10
C ILE A 34 14.37 6.04 -8.24
N VAL A 35 13.93 5.53 -7.09
CA VAL A 35 14.76 4.73 -6.17
C VAL A 35 15.28 3.46 -6.84
N ILE A 36 14.46 2.76 -7.63
CA ILE A 36 14.91 1.60 -8.41
C ILE A 36 15.96 2.02 -9.45
N LYS A 37 15.68 3.08 -10.21
CA LYS A 37 16.57 3.58 -11.26
C LYS A 37 17.93 3.99 -10.69
N ASP A 38 17.95 4.64 -9.53
CA ASP A 38 19.17 5.03 -8.84
C ASP A 38 19.92 3.83 -8.27
N ALA A 39 19.21 2.82 -7.75
CA ALA A 39 19.82 1.56 -7.32
C ALA A 39 20.51 0.82 -8.49
N PHE A 40 19.94 0.87 -9.70
CA PHE A 40 20.60 0.33 -10.90
C PHE A 40 21.85 1.11 -11.32
N ARG A 41 21.89 2.42 -11.02
CA ARG A 41 22.99 3.35 -11.35
C ARG A 41 24.09 3.43 -10.28
N SER A 42 23.98 2.66 -9.19
CA SER A 42 24.90 2.74 -8.05
C SER A 42 26.38 2.62 -8.43
N ASN A 43 27.22 3.39 -7.72
CA ASN A 43 28.64 3.62 -8.01
C ASN A 43 29.47 2.32 -8.11
N PRO A 44 30.42 2.22 -9.06
CA PRO A 44 31.28 1.05 -9.24
C PRO A 44 32.25 0.81 -8.06
N SER A 45 32.41 1.78 -7.15
CA SER A 45 33.21 1.62 -5.93
C SER A 45 32.53 0.81 -4.82
N THR A 46 31.23 0.53 -4.96
CA THR A 46 30.45 -0.23 -3.97
C THR A 46 30.63 -1.73 -4.20
N SER A 47 30.74 -2.53 -3.13
CA SER A 47 30.87 -3.99 -3.29
C SER A 47 29.66 -4.56 -4.05
N GLN A 48 29.90 -5.52 -4.95
CA GLN A 48 28.84 -6.14 -5.75
C GLN A 48 27.69 -6.67 -4.88
N ARG A 49 28.03 -7.27 -3.73
CA ARG A 49 27.06 -7.79 -2.76
C ARG A 49 26.20 -6.70 -2.12
N THR A 50 26.79 -5.54 -1.79
CA THR A 50 26.04 -4.40 -1.24
C THR A 50 25.06 -3.84 -2.27
N ARG A 51 25.50 -3.74 -3.53
CA ARG A 51 24.67 -3.27 -4.64
C ARG A 51 23.48 -4.19 -4.90
N GLU A 52 23.69 -5.51 -4.90
CA GLU A 52 22.61 -6.50 -5.03
C GLU A 52 21.60 -6.38 -3.87
N MET A 53 22.06 -6.21 -2.63
CA MET A 53 21.17 -5.99 -1.49
C MET A 53 20.36 -4.70 -1.59
N GLN A 54 21.00 -3.59 -1.99
CA GLN A 54 20.31 -2.32 -2.19
C GLN A 54 19.24 -2.41 -3.26
N LEU A 55 19.57 -3.03 -4.40
CA LEU A 55 18.61 -3.23 -5.49
C LEU A 55 17.41 -4.04 -5.02
N TYR A 56 17.67 -5.13 -4.29
CA TYR A 56 16.62 -6.01 -3.78
C TYR A 56 15.71 -5.30 -2.77
N PHE A 57 16.28 -4.52 -1.85
CA PHE A 57 15.50 -3.71 -0.90
C PHE A 57 14.66 -2.64 -1.60
N SER A 58 15.23 -1.95 -2.59
CA SER A 58 14.50 -0.98 -3.42
C SER A 58 13.33 -1.61 -4.18
N MET A 59 13.50 -2.82 -4.72
CA MET A 59 12.41 -3.55 -5.38
C MET A 59 11.28 -3.91 -4.41
N ILE A 60 11.61 -4.28 -3.17
CA ILE A 60 10.62 -4.57 -2.13
C ILE A 60 9.82 -3.31 -1.78
N LEU A 61 10.50 -2.18 -1.55
CA LEU A 61 9.84 -0.90 -1.25
C LEU A 61 8.91 -0.47 -2.39
N PHE A 62 9.34 -0.64 -3.64
CA PHE A 62 8.49 -0.32 -4.79
C PHE A 62 7.28 -1.23 -4.88
N LEU A 63 7.45 -2.53 -4.64
CA LEU A 63 6.33 -3.47 -4.62
C LEU A 63 5.33 -3.10 -3.51
N GLN A 64 5.80 -2.71 -2.33
CA GLN A 64 4.94 -2.20 -1.26
C GLN A 64 4.17 -0.94 -1.67
N ALA A 65 4.81 -0.01 -2.38
CA ALA A 65 4.13 1.17 -2.92
C ALA A 65 3.03 0.81 -3.93
N ILE A 66 3.27 -0.16 -4.81
CA ILE A 66 2.25 -0.66 -5.75
C ILE A 66 1.06 -1.27 -5.00
N ILE A 67 1.33 -2.09 -3.97
CA ILE A 67 0.26 -2.70 -3.17
C ILE A 67 -0.53 -1.64 -2.40
N LEU A 68 0.12 -0.63 -1.83
CA LEU A 68 -0.55 0.48 -1.16
C LEU A 68 -1.47 1.23 -2.12
N VAL A 69 -1.02 1.51 -3.35
CA VAL A 69 -1.87 2.14 -4.36
C VAL A 69 -3.04 1.24 -4.75
N GLY A 70 -2.79 -0.02 -5.07
CA GLY A 70 -3.82 -0.94 -5.54
C GLY A 70 -4.85 -1.34 -4.49
N CYS A 71 -4.44 -1.45 -3.22
CA CYS A 71 -5.29 -1.93 -2.14
C CYS A 71 -5.88 -0.82 -1.27
N VAL A 72 -5.34 0.41 -1.30
CA VAL A 72 -5.83 1.50 -0.44
C VAL A 72 -6.22 2.71 -1.27
N PHE A 73 -5.28 3.33 -1.98
CA PHE A 73 -5.57 4.61 -2.64
C PHE A 73 -6.54 4.48 -3.83
N ALA A 74 -6.39 3.48 -4.69
CA ALA A 74 -7.28 3.29 -5.83
C ALA A 74 -8.71 2.93 -5.40
N PRO A 75 -8.93 1.95 -4.49
CA PRO A 75 -10.27 1.68 -3.95
C PRO A 75 -10.89 2.93 -3.28
N LEU A 76 -10.13 3.61 -2.41
CA LEU A 76 -10.62 4.80 -1.68
C LEU A 76 -11.03 5.92 -2.63
N THR A 77 -10.24 6.16 -3.68
CA THR A 77 -10.54 7.15 -4.71
C THR A 77 -11.81 6.79 -5.48
N ILE A 78 -11.97 5.54 -5.87
CA ILE A 78 -13.18 5.05 -6.56
C ILE A 78 -14.41 5.24 -5.66
N TYR A 79 -14.31 4.85 -4.39
CA TYR A 79 -15.39 5.02 -3.42
C TYR A 79 -15.80 6.48 -3.27
N ALA A 80 -14.84 7.38 -3.06
CA ALA A 80 -15.12 8.80 -2.90
C ALA A 80 -15.74 9.42 -4.17
N ILE A 81 -15.31 9.00 -5.37
CA ILE A 81 -15.91 9.43 -6.64
C ILE A 81 -17.36 8.92 -6.75
N VAL A 82 -17.61 7.66 -6.43
CA VAL A 82 -18.96 7.07 -6.44
C VAL A 82 -19.86 7.80 -5.45
N ALA A 83 -19.38 8.06 -4.24
CA ALA A 83 -20.09 8.81 -3.21
C ALA A 83 -20.46 10.24 -3.62
N LEU A 84 -19.57 10.92 -4.36
CA LEU A 84 -19.82 12.26 -4.89
C LEU A 84 -20.81 12.27 -6.06
N ARG A 85 -20.88 11.19 -6.85
CA ARG A 85 -21.64 11.15 -8.12
C ARG A 85 -22.99 10.46 -8.02
N LEU A 86 -23.18 9.52 -7.09
CA LEU A 86 -24.36 8.67 -7.02
C LEU A 86 -25.06 8.79 -5.66
N ILE A 87 -26.31 9.25 -5.67
CA ILE A 87 -27.26 9.20 -4.52
C ILE A 87 -27.88 7.79 -4.42
N VAL A 88 -27.20 6.75 -4.93
CA VAL A 88 -27.73 5.38 -4.92
C VAL A 88 -27.17 4.67 -3.70
N HIS A 89 -27.99 4.61 -2.66
CA HIS A 89 -27.63 4.15 -1.32
C HIS A 89 -27.08 2.70 -1.30
N ASP A 90 -27.59 1.82 -2.17
CA ASP A 90 -27.21 0.40 -2.19
C ASP A 90 -25.83 0.16 -2.79
N LEU A 91 -25.48 0.89 -3.86
CA LEU A 91 -24.14 0.81 -4.45
C LEU A 91 -23.10 1.40 -3.50
N PHE A 92 -23.44 2.49 -2.82
CA PHE A 92 -22.57 3.11 -1.83
C PHE A 92 -22.27 2.17 -0.65
N ALA A 93 -23.29 1.46 -0.13
CA ALA A 93 -23.11 0.47 0.94
C ALA A 93 -22.25 -0.72 0.49
N ALA A 94 -22.47 -1.24 -0.73
CA ALA A 94 -21.68 -2.34 -1.27
C ALA A 94 -20.20 -1.95 -1.47
N VAL A 95 -19.93 -0.76 -2.02
CA VAL A 95 -18.56 -0.27 -2.21
C VAL A 95 -17.90 0.02 -0.86
N GLY A 96 -18.62 0.61 0.10
CA GLY A 96 -18.13 0.86 1.46
C GLY A 96 -17.75 -0.43 2.20
N GLY A 97 -18.57 -1.49 2.12
CA GLY A 97 -18.25 -2.79 2.69
C GLY A 97 -16.99 -3.42 2.09
N SER A 98 -16.78 -3.25 0.77
CA SER A 98 -15.58 -3.75 0.10
C SER A 98 -14.28 -3.03 0.50
N MET A 99 -14.34 -1.74 0.86
CA MET A 99 -13.16 -0.97 1.32
C MET A 99 -12.46 -1.62 2.51
N ASN A 100 -13.23 -2.08 3.50
CA ASN A 100 -12.66 -2.72 4.70
C ASN A 100 -11.90 -4.02 4.35
N LEU A 101 -12.38 -4.76 3.34
CA LEU A 101 -11.70 -5.94 2.85
C LEU A 101 -10.38 -5.57 2.16
N PHE A 102 -10.37 -4.53 1.33
CA PHE A 102 -9.16 -4.06 0.63
C PHE A 102 -8.09 -3.54 1.59
N VAL A 103 -8.47 -2.78 2.62
CA VAL A 103 -7.53 -2.30 3.66
C VAL A 103 -6.98 -3.46 4.49
N SER A 104 -7.82 -4.44 4.85
CA SER A 104 -7.38 -5.66 5.55
C SER A 104 -6.44 -6.50 4.67
N PHE A 105 -6.74 -6.58 3.37
CA PHE A 105 -5.91 -7.26 2.38
C PHE A 105 -4.56 -6.58 2.20
N HIS A 106 -4.49 -5.24 2.22
CA HIS A 106 -3.22 -4.49 2.20
C HIS A 106 -2.30 -4.91 3.35
N SER A 107 -2.80 -4.93 4.59
CA SER A 107 -1.99 -5.32 5.77
C SER A 107 -1.45 -6.75 5.64
N THR A 108 -2.28 -7.65 5.12
CA THR A 108 -1.91 -9.04 4.83
C THR A 108 -0.80 -9.08 3.79
N CYS A 109 -1.02 -8.49 2.62
CA CYS A 109 -0.06 -8.46 1.51
C CYS A 109 1.30 -7.86 1.89
N THR A 110 1.31 -6.75 2.64
CA THR A 110 2.56 -6.13 3.12
C THR A 110 3.34 -7.08 4.01
N SER A 111 2.66 -7.80 4.91
CA SER A 111 3.29 -8.81 5.76
C SER A 111 3.85 -9.96 4.91
N PHE A 112 3.07 -10.50 3.96
CA PHE A 112 3.52 -11.55 3.05
C PHE A 112 4.75 -11.13 2.24
N ILE A 113 4.78 -9.92 1.68
CA ILE A 113 5.97 -9.44 0.95
C ILE A 113 7.20 -9.46 1.85
N VAL A 114 7.13 -8.94 3.07
CA VAL A 114 8.30 -8.89 3.95
C VAL A 114 8.80 -10.30 4.27
N VAL A 115 7.90 -11.24 4.55
CA VAL A 115 8.26 -12.64 4.83
C VAL A 115 8.87 -13.32 3.62
N PHE A 116 8.25 -13.23 2.45
CA PHE A 116 8.67 -13.99 1.28
C PHE A 116 9.85 -13.34 0.54
N ALA A 117 9.88 -12.02 0.51
CA ALA A 117 10.93 -11.25 -0.14
C ALA A 117 12.13 -10.98 0.76
N THR A 118 12.18 -11.44 2.02
CA THR A 118 13.39 -11.25 2.84
C THR A 118 13.79 -12.55 3.50
N LYS A 119 14.83 -13.22 2.97
CA LYS A 119 15.33 -14.51 3.49
C LYS A 119 15.62 -14.45 4.99
N THR A 120 16.20 -13.34 5.48
CA THR A 120 16.49 -13.14 6.91
C THR A 120 15.21 -13.15 7.75
N TYR A 121 14.18 -12.43 7.30
CA TYR A 121 12.89 -12.36 7.99
C TYR A 121 12.16 -13.70 7.94
N ARG A 122 12.19 -14.38 6.79
CA ARG A 122 11.66 -15.73 6.63
C ARG A 122 12.28 -16.70 7.63
N ASN A 123 13.61 -16.72 7.71
CA ASN A 123 14.34 -17.60 8.61
C ASN A 123 14.04 -17.27 10.08
N ALA A 124 14.01 -15.98 10.44
CA ALA A 124 13.63 -15.55 11.79
C ALA A 124 12.21 -16.02 12.19
N ILE A 125 11.25 -15.96 11.26
CA ILE A 125 9.89 -16.46 11.49
C ILE A 125 9.86 -17.98 11.63
N ILE A 126 10.62 -18.71 10.80
CA ILE A 126 10.73 -20.17 10.90
C ILE A 126 11.30 -20.57 12.26
N ASP A 127 12.39 -19.92 12.68
CA ASP A 127 13.07 -20.23 13.94
C ASP A 127 12.19 -19.87 15.15
N TRP A 128 11.51 -18.72 15.10
CA TRP A 128 10.49 -18.35 16.09
C TRP A 128 9.36 -19.37 16.14
N THR A 129 8.85 -19.82 15.00
CA THR A 129 7.75 -20.78 14.92
C THR A 129 8.15 -22.15 15.47
N LYS A 130 9.36 -22.63 15.15
CA LYS A 130 9.92 -23.87 15.71
C LYS A 130 10.05 -23.80 17.22
N SER A 131 10.55 -22.67 17.72
CA SER A 131 10.68 -22.41 19.16
C SER A 131 9.31 -22.36 19.86
N ALA A 132 8.35 -21.63 19.29
CA ALA A 132 7.01 -21.48 19.83
C ALA A 132 6.23 -22.80 19.86
N LEU A 133 6.40 -23.64 18.83
CA LEU A 133 5.76 -24.95 18.73
C LEU A 133 6.54 -26.08 19.42
N ARG A 134 7.70 -25.78 20.04
CA ARG A 134 8.59 -26.78 20.66
C ARG A 134 8.92 -27.96 19.73
N LEU A 135 9.09 -27.66 18.44
CA LEU A 135 9.42 -28.66 17.42
C LEU A 135 10.91 -29.02 17.40
N GLU A 136 11.71 -28.31 18.18
CA GLU A 136 13.10 -28.67 18.47
C GLU A 136 13.10 -29.67 19.65
N LYS A 137 13.06 -30.96 19.31
CA LYS A 137 13.45 -32.07 20.19
C LYS A 137 14.65 -32.78 19.59
#